data_AF-A0A833WKA2-F1
#
_entry.id   AF-A0A833WKA2-F1
#
_cell.length_a   1.000
_cell.length_b   1.000
_cell.length_c   1.000
_cell.angle_alpha   90.00
_cell.angle_beta   90.00
_cell.angle_gamma   90.00
#
_symmetry.space_group_name_H-M   'P 1'
#
loop_
_entity.id
_entity.type
_entity.pdbx_description
1 polymer ?
#
loop_
_entity_poly.entity_id
_entity_poly.type
_entity_poly.pdbx_seq_one_letter_code
_entity_poly.pdbx_strand_id
1 'polypeptide(L)'
;MTKPKASRKKQKAARPRWADLADDTSFPVSALEVLEEHHKILNTFCADAYSPGTHAVDEDHRSTRYELSFRHYCVSLSTLVQFGSPAQQFQYLFHTYAATSERGIDRQEIFQLLQDHSERVNMKNDKLSHVTDPRHFDKLYTWLKKHFIAFDEARCGFLQENAALDMLQAYPTALTHLKFQLAPFIKTIKENGTRYADQAAATQLPD
;
A
#
# COMPACT_ATOMS: atom_id res chain seq x y z
N MET A 1 9.48 -11.66 65.80
CA MET A 1 9.46 -12.24 64.43
C MET A 1 8.76 -11.28 63.49
N THR A 2 9.50 -10.48 62.73
CA THR A 2 8.98 -9.53 61.74
C THR A 2 9.41 -9.98 60.35
N LYS A 3 8.45 -10.30 59.48
CA LYS A 3 8.71 -10.73 58.09
C LYS A 3 9.07 -9.51 57.22
N PRO A 4 10.07 -9.59 56.33
CA PRO A 4 10.38 -8.48 55.43
C PRO A 4 9.41 -8.48 54.24
N LYS A 5 8.85 -7.29 53.93
CA LYS A 5 8.08 -7.04 52.70
C LYS A 5 9.06 -6.96 51.53
N ALA A 6 8.99 -7.94 50.62
CA ALA A 6 9.69 -7.89 49.34
C ALA A 6 9.13 -6.76 48.47
N SER A 7 9.95 -5.75 48.20
CA SER A 7 9.68 -4.72 47.20
C SER A 7 9.76 -5.34 45.81
N ARG A 8 8.61 -5.59 45.17
CA ARG A 8 8.55 -5.92 43.73
C ARG A 8 9.05 -4.72 42.93
N LYS A 9 10.29 -4.80 42.43
CA LYS A 9 10.76 -3.95 41.33
C LYS A 9 9.83 -4.19 40.13
N LYS A 10 9.01 -3.20 39.76
CA LYS A 10 8.33 -3.19 38.46
C LYS A 10 9.42 -3.20 37.39
N GLN A 11 9.62 -4.33 36.71
CA GLN A 11 10.39 -4.36 35.48
C GLN A 11 9.71 -3.39 34.51
N LYS A 12 10.42 -2.33 34.13
CA LYS A 12 10.03 -1.47 33.01
C LYS A 12 9.93 -2.39 31.80
N ALA A 13 8.73 -2.55 31.22
CA ALA A 13 8.56 -3.30 29.99
C ALA A 13 9.52 -2.74 28.95
N ALA A 14 10.26 -3.63 28.27
CA ALA A 14 11.15 -3.22 27.19
C ALA A 14 10.33 -2.47 26.14
N ARG A 15 10.81 -1.29 25.72
CA ARG A 15 10.12 -0.49 24.72
C ARG A 15 10.13 -1.26 23.39
N PRO A 16 9.01 -1.37 22.67
CA PRO A 16 8.97 -2.05 21.37
C PRO A 16 10.01 -1.45 20.41
N ARG A 17 10.62 -2.30 19.56
CA ARG A 17 11.66 -1.92 18.56
C ARG A 17 11.26 -0.69 17.73
N TRP A 18 9.97 -0.55 17.43
CA TRP A 18 9.42 0.48 16.56
C TRP A 18 8.66 1.60 17.27
N ALA A 19 8.76 1.71 18.60
CA ALA A 19 7.95 2.67 19.35
C ALA A 19 8.17 4.13 18.90
N ASP A 20 9.42 4.56 18.70
CA ASP A 20 9.71 5.93 18.26
C ASP A 20 9.20 6.20 16.83
N LEU A 21 9.29 5.21 15.94
CA LEU A 21 8.78 5.35 14.57
C LEU A 21 7.24 5.33 14.52
N ALA A 22 6.60 4.57 15.42
CA ALA A 22 5.16 4.58 15.59
C ALA A 22 4.66 5.94 16.06
N ASP A 23 5.37 6.57 17.00
CA ASP A 23 5.08 7.92 17.47
C ASP A 23 5.23 8.95 16.33
N ASP A 24 6.31 8.87 15.54
CA ASP A 24 6.58 9.79 14.42
C ASP A 24 5.57 9.69 13.27
N THR A 25 5.08 8.48 12.98
CA THR A 25 4.23 8.20 11.79
C THR A 25 2.76 8.04 12.12
N SER A 26 2.42 7.94 13.41
CA SER A 26 1.11 7.53 13.91
C SER A 26 0.66 6.13 13.47
N PHE A 27 1.57 5.30 12.97
CA PHE A 27 1.27 3.92 12.60
C PHE A 27 1.36 2.99 13.81
N PRO A 28 0.45 2.00 13.95
CA PRO A 28 0.58 1.01 15.01
C PRO A 28 1.83 0.15 14.76
N VAL A 29 2.51 -0.29 15.83
CA VAL A 29 3.72 -1.14 15.74
C VAL A 29 3.49 -2.38 14.89
N SER A 30 2.30 -3.00 14.98
CA SER A 30 1.92 -4.16 14.17
C SER A 30 1.82 -3.87 12.67
N ALA A 31 1.55 -2.63 12.26
CA ALA A 31 1.64 -2.23 10.86
C ALA A 31 3.09 -2.04 10.43
N LEU A 32 3.94 -1.47 11.30
CA LEU A 32 5.36 -1.27 11.00
C LEU A 32 6.11 -2.58 10.75
N GLU A 33 5.77 -3.65 11.47
CA GLU A 33 6.34 -4.99 11.22
C GLU A 33 6.03 -5.50 9.79
N VAL A 34 4.84 -5.25 9.29
CA VAL A 34 4.41 -5.66 7.94
C VAL A 34 5.05 -4.78 6.88
N LEU A 35 5.13 -3.48 7.16
CA LEU A 35 5.78 -2.49 6.31
C LEU A 35 7.29 -2.75 6.18
N GLU A 36 7.95 -3.28 7.22
CA GLU A 36 9.37 -3.65 7.15
C GLU A 36 9.60 -4.75 6.10
N GLU A 37 8.76 -5.79 6.09
CA GLU A 37 8.85 -6.85 5.08
C GLU A 37 8.50 -6.34 3.68
N HIS A 38 7.47 -5.51 3.55
CA HIS A 38 7.12 -4.91 2.26
C HIS A 38 8.24 -4.00 1.73
N HIS A 39 8.87 -3.23 2.60
CA HIS A 39 10.01 -2.38 2.25
C HIS A 39 11.21 -3.19 1.75
N LYS A 40 11.53 -4.33 2.38
CA LYS A 40 12.58 -5.24 1.90
C LYS A 40 12.27 -5.76 0.49
N ILE A 41 11.02 -6.15 0.25
CA ILE A 41 10.54 -6.62 -1.06
C ILE A 41 10.71 -5.51 -2.11
N LEU A 42 10.24 -4.30 -1.81
CA LEU A 42 10.39 -3.14 -2.70
C LEU A 42 11.86 -2.83 -3.00
N ASN A 43 12.74 -2.85 -1.99
CA ASN A 43 14.17 -2.63 -2.22
C ASN A 43 14.78 -3.72 -3.11
N THR A 44 14.30 -4.95 -3.03
CA THR A 44 14.79 -6.05 -3.89
C THR A 44 14.36 -5.80 -5.34
N PHE A 45 13.07 -5.54 -5.57
CA PHE A 45 12.56 -5.25 -6.92
C PHE A 45 13.12 -3.95 -7.52
N CYS A 46 13.27 -2.89 -6.72
CA CYS A 46 13.86 -1.64 -7.18
C CYS A 46 15.37 -1.79 -7.46
N ALA A 47 16.10 -2.60 -6.68
CA ALA A 47 17.50 -2.88 -6.97
C ALA A 47 17.66 -3.62 -8.32
N ASP A 48 16.70 -4.48 -8.67
CA ASP A 48 16.71 -5.21 -9.95
C ASP A 48 16.20 -4.34 -11.12
N ALA A 49 15.15 -3.52 -10.91
CA ALA A 49 14.54 -2.66 -11.93
C ALA A 49 15.37 -1.40 -12.27
N TYR A 50 16.18 -0.89 -11.33
CA TYR A 50 17.13 0.21 -11.56
C TYR A 50 18.55 -0.28 -11.90
N SER A 51 18.72 -1.59 -12.16
CA SER A 51 19.95 -2.17 -12.68
C SER A 51 20.11 -2.22 -14.22
N PRO A 52 19.38 -1.46 -15.07
CA PRO A 52 19.86 -1.20 -16.42
C PRO A 52 20.61 0.14 -16.45
N GLY A 53 21.93 0.07 -16.21
CA GLY A 53 22.89 0.96 -16.87
C GLY A 53 22.78 2.47 -16.64
N THR A 54 22.63 2.94 -15.40
CA THR A 54 23.03 4.33 -15.06
C THR A 54 24.37 4.31 -14.34
N HIS A 55 25.42 3.94 -15.08
CA HIS A 55 26.77 4.42 -14.80
C HIS A 55 26.81 5.94 -15.02
N ALA A 56 26.27 6.71 -14.09
CA ALA A 56 26.88 7.99 -13.81
C ALA A 56 28.22 7.66 -13.16
N VAL A 57 29.29 7.68 -13.96
CA VAL A 57 30.66 7.57 -13.46
C VAL A 57 30.89 8.82 -12.63
N ASP A 58 30.61 8.74 -11.33
CA ASP A 58 31.25 9.62 -10.37
C ASP A 58 32.74 9.25 -10.37
N GLU A 59 33.63 10.25 -10.33
CA GLU A 59 35.09 10.06 -10.48
C GLU A 59 35.71 9.12 -9.42
N ASP A 60 34.92 8.71 -8.41
CA ASP A 60 35.33 7.86 -7.29
C ASP A 60 34.88 6.39 -7.36
N HIS A 61 34.25 5.91 -8.45
CA HIS A 61 33.83 4.49 -8.60
C HIS A 61 33.01 3.93 -7.42
N ARG A 62 32.31 4.77 -6.66
CA ARG A 62 31.36 4.30 -5.65
C ARG A 62 30.00 4.08 -6.30
N SER A 63 29.60 2.83 -6.44
CA SER A 63 28.24 2.45 -6.80
C SER A 63 27.30 2.88 -5.67
N THR A 64 26.73 4.08 -5.75
CA THR A 64 25.74 4.58 -4.79
C THR A 64 24.42 3.89 -5.06
N ARG A 65 24.18 2.75 -4.39
CA ARG A 65 22.84 2.17 -4.32
C ARG A 65 21.95 3.13 -3.53
N TYR A 66 20.90 3.66 -4.16
CA TYR A 66 19.88 4.45 -3.47
C TYR A 66 18.96 3.51 -2.70
N GLU A 67 19.45 2.95 -1.60
CA GLU A 67 18.60 2.19 -0.68
C GLU A 67 17.83 3.17 0.21
N LEU A 68 16.54 3.34 -0.06
CA LEU A 68 15.66 4.10 0.83
C LEU A 68 15.65 3.39 2.18
N SER A 69 16.00 4.11 3.27
CA SER A 69 15.94 3.50 4.59
C SER A 69 14.49 3.27 5.02
N PHE A 70 14.25 2.24 5.83
CA PHE A 70 12.91 1.90 6.32
C PHE A 70 12.21 3.07 7.03
N ARG A 71 12.97 3.89 7.78
CA ARG A 71 12.43 5.10 8.41
C ARG A 71 11.94 6.12 7.38
N HIS A 72 12.73 6.40 6.34
CA HIS A 72 12.31 7.32 5.27
C HIS A 72 11.09 6.80 4.52
N TYR A 73 11.03 5.49 4.29
CA TYR A 73 9.87 4.82 3.72
C TYR A 73 8.60 5.07 4.55
N CYS A 74 8.62 4.79 5.85
CA CYS A 74 7.45 4.98 6.72
C CYS A 74 7.03 6.46 6.86
N VAL A 75 8.00 7.37 6.97
CA VAL A 75 7.71 8.82 7.04
C VAL A 75 7.10 9.33 5.73
N SER A 76 7.62 8.88 4.59
CA SER A 76 7.07 9.24 3.27
C SER A 76 5.66 8.69 3.08
N LEU A 77 5.43 7.44 3.50
CA LEU A 77 4.10 6.84 3.48
C LEU A 77 3.12 7.61 4.38
N SER A 78 3.52 7.95 5.61
CA SER A 78 2.68 8.76 6.51
C SER A 78 2.35 10.13 5.91
N THR A 79 3.33 10.76 5.26
CA THR A 79 3.13 12.04 4.54
C THR A 79 2.15 11.89 3.39
N LEU A 80 2.24 10.82 2.60
CA LEU A 80 1.31 10.52 1.52
C LEU A 80 -0.12 10.30 2.04
N VAL A 81 -0.27 9.57 3.15
CA VAL A 81 -1.58 9.31 3.76
C VAL A 81 -2.23 10.61 4.23
N GLN A 82 -1.45 11.49 4.86
CA GLN A 82 -1.97 12.73 5.45
C GLN A 82 -2.20 13.85 4.43
N PHE A 83 -1.29 14.01 3.48
CA PHE A 83 -1.21 15.21 2.62
C PHE A 83 -1.21 14.90 1.12
N GLY A 84 -1.14 13.63 0.73
CA GLY A 84 -1.16 13.24 -0.67
C GLY A 84 -2.48 13.56 -1.34
N SER A 85 -2.42 14.01 -2.60
CA SER A 85 -3.61 14.11 -3.44
C SER A 85 -4.20 12.72 -3.72
N PRO A 86 -5.50 12.60 -4.03
CA PRO A 86 -6.10 11.31 -4.40
C PRO A 86 -5.38 10.62 -5.56
N ALA A 87 -4.85 11.37 -6.53
CA ALA A 87 -4.05 10.81 -7.62
C ALA A 87 -2.74 10.17 -7.11
N GLN A 88 -2.00 10.86 -6.25
CA GLN A 88 -0.76 10.32 -5.66
C GLN A 88 -1.04 9.10 -4.78
N GLN A 89 -2.12 9.13 -4.01
CA GLN A 89 -2.55 7.99 -3.21
C GLN A 89 -2.94 6.80 -4.10
N PHE A 90 -3.65 7.05 -5.19
CA PHE A 90 -3.98 6.01 -6.18
C PHE A 90 -2.73 5.38 -6.76
N GLN A 91 -1.79 6.17 -7.28
CA GLN A 91 -0.55 5.66 -7.89
C GLN A 91 0.23 4.77 -6.93
N TYR A 92 0.37 5.20 -5.67
CA TYR A 92 1.06 4.37 -4.69
C TYR A 92 0.30 3.06 -4.39
N LEU A 93 -1.03 3.12 -4.28
CA LEU A 93 -1.87 1.94 -4.04
C LEU A 93 -1.92 1.00 -5.24
N PHE A 94 -1.79 1.53 -6.46
CA PHE A 94 -1.84 0.78 -7.72
C PHE A 94 -0.87 -0.40 -7.68
N HIS A 95 0.39 -0.16 -7.32
CA HIS A 95 1.41 -1.21 -7.30
C HIS A 95 1.15 -2.33 -6.28
N THR A 96 0.36 -2.04 -5.24
CA THR A 96 -0.02 -3.05 -4.26
C THR A 96 -1.26 -3.82 -4.70
N TYR A 97 -2.17 -3.22 -5.47
CA TYR A 97 -3.39 -3.89 -5.91
C TYR A 97 -3.27 -4.59 -7.27
N ALA A 98 -2.35 -4.15 -8.14
CA ALA A 98 -2.04 -4.78 -9.43
C ALA A 98 -1.23 -6.08 -9.22
N ALA A 99 -1.85 -7.08 -8.60
CA ALA A 99 -1.18 -8.29 -8.10
C ALA A 99 -1.36 -9.49 -9.03
N THR A 100 -2.34 -9.47 -9.93
CA THR A 100 -2.64 -10.56 -10.85
C THR A 100 -1.70 -10.65 -12.04
N SER A 101 -1.15 -9.52 -12.49
CA SER A 101 -0.28 -9.48 -13.67
C SER A 101 0.71 -8.32 -13.62
N GLU A 102 1.92 -8.56 -14.12
CA GLU A 102 2.90 -7.50 -14.41
C GLU A 102 2.44 -6.55 -15.52
N ARG A 103 1.39 -6.93 -16.28
CA ARG A 103 0.81 -6.10 -17.34
C ARG A 103 0.01 -4.91 -16.82
N GLY A 104 -0.23 -4.84 -15.51
CA GLY A 104 -0.95 -3.76 -14.86
C GLY A 104 -2.16 -4.27 -14.08
N ILE A 105 -3.05 -3.35 -13.76
CA ILE A 105 -4.21 -3.61 -12.92
C ILE A 105 -5.41 -4.03 -13.76
N ASP A 106 -6.16 -5.03 -13.30
CA ASP A 106 -7.43 -5.39 -13.91
C ASP A 106 -8.60 -4.55 -13.35
N ARG A 107 -9.78 -4.68 -13.97
CA ARG A 107 -10.98 -3.94 -13.57
C ARG A 107 -11.42 -4.25 -12.13
N GLN A 108 -11.31 -5.52 -11.72
CA GLN A 108 -11.74 -5.98 -10.41
C GLN A 108 -10.80 -5.45 -9.32
N GLU A 109 -9.49 -5.46 -9.58
CA GLU A 109 -8.46 -4.89 -8.71
C GLU A 109 -8.63 -3.38 -8.54
N ILE A 110 -8.91 -2.63 -9.61
CA ILE A 110 -9.24 -1.19 -9.51
C ILE A 110 -10.46 -0.98 -8.61
N PHE A 111 -11.53 -1.75 -8.85
CA PHE A 111 -12.76 -1.59 -8.08
C PHE A 111 -12.54 -1.89 -6.59
N GLN A 112 -11.79 -2.96 -6.28
CA GLN A 112 -11.43 -3.34 -4.92
C GLN A 112 -10.58 -2.25 -4.24
N LEU A 113 -9.57 -1.70 -4.92
CA LEU A 113 -8.75 -0.59 -4.42
C LEU A 113 -9.64 0.59 -4.01
N LEU A 114 -10.51 1.04 -4.93
CA LEU A 114 -11.37 2.20 -4.67
C LEU A 114 -12.37 1.93 -3.53
N GLN A 115 -12.86 0.71 -3.40
CA GLN A 115 -13.80 0.32 -2.35
C GLN A 115 -13.14 0.24 -0.96
N ASP A 116 -11.94 -0.33 -0.89
CA ASP A 116 -11.18 -0.47 0.35
C ASP A 116 -10.65 0.86 0.86
N HIS A 117 -10.25 1.72 -0.08
CA HIS A 117 -9.71 3.04 0.18
C HIS A 117 -10.76 4.15 0.04
N SER A 118 -12.04 3.80 0.14
CA SER A 118 -13.07 4.82 0.25
C SER A 118 -13.14 5.40 1.64
N GLU A 119 -13.43 6.69 1.75
CA GLU A 119 -13.71 7.34 3.03
C GLU A 119 -14.91 6.67 3.73
N ARG A 120 -14.62 5.75 4.66
CA ARG A 120 -15.61 5.14 5.54
C ARG A 120 -15.58 5.89 6.86
N VAL A 121 -16.62 6.67 7.13
CA VAL A 121 -16.74 7.38 8.40
C VAL A 121 -16.90 6.35 9.53
N ASN A 122 -15.96 6.35 10.48
CA ASN A 122 -16.07 5.59 11.71
C ASN A 122 -17.35 5.97 12.47
N MET A 123 -18.25 5.01 12.66
CA MET A 123 -19.50 5.13 13.42
C MET A 123 -19.29 5.28 14.94
N LYS A 124 -18.29 6.04 15.39
CA LYS A 124 -18.04 6.26 16.83
C LYS A 124 -18.76 7.47 17.42
N ASN A 125 -19.39 8.31 16.60
CA ASN A 125 -20.28 9.36 17.10
C ASN A 125 -21.55 9.39 16.24
N ASP A 126 -22.69 9.23 16.89
CA ASP A 126 -24.03 9.05 16.35
C ASP A 126 -24.61 10.27 15.60
N LYS A 127 -23.75 11.17 15.11
CA LYS A 127 -24.11 12.40 14.39
C LYS A 127 -22.99 12.83 13.45
N LEU A 128 -22.90 12.22 12.27
CA LEU A 128 -22.86 12.96 11.00
C LEU A 128 -23.03 12.01 9.82
N SER A 129 -24.02 12.36 9.02
CA SER A 129 -24.56 11.76 7.82
C SER A 129 -23.63 11.80 6.60
N HIS A 130 -23.75 10.76 5.75
CA HIS A 130 -23.38 10.65 4.33
C HIS A 130 -21.90 10.45 3.93
N VAL A 131 -21.38 9.21 3.86
CA VAL A 131 -20.28 8.85 2.94
C VAL A 131 -20.21 7.31 2.86
N THR A 132 -20.54 6.54 1.81
CA THR A 132 -20.79 6.68 0.37
C THR A 132 -22.21 6.13 0.10
N ASP A 133 -23.00 6.76 -0.78
CA ASP A 133 -24.26 6.17 -1.26
C ASP A 133 -23.95 4.75 -1.78
N PRO A 134 -24.63 3.66 -1.36
CA PRO A 134 -24.40 2.32 -1.93
C PRO A 134 -24.46 2.32 -3.46
N ARG A 135 -25.29 3.20 -4.03
CA ARG A 135 -25.41 3.40 -5.48
C ARG A 135 -24.15 4.02 -6.11
N HIS A 136 -23.27 4.62 -5.32
CA HIS A 136 -21.99 5.15 -5.79
C HIS A 136 -21.13 4.03 -6.36
N PHE A 137 -20.93 2.96 -5.61
CA PHE A 137 -20.12 1.83 -6.07
C PHE A 137 -20.79 1.05 -7.19
N ASP A 138 -22.11 0.93 -7.20
CA ASP A 138 -22.84 0.35 -8.34
C ASP A 138 -22.64 1.16 -9.62
N LYS A 139 -22.72 2.49 -9.53
CA LYS A 139 -22.47 3.41 -10.65
C LYS A 139 -21.02 3.36 -11.09
N LEU A 140 -20.08 3.38 -10.15
CA LEU A 140 -18.65 3.28 -10.43
C LEU A 140 -18.30 1.96 -11.11
N TYR A 141 -18.81 0.84 -10.62
CA TYR A 141 -18.62 -0.48 -11.24
C TYR A 141 -19.19 -0.51 -12.66
N THR A 142 -20.41 0.00 -12.84
CA THR A 142 -21.05 0.08 -14.17
C THR A 142 -20.25 0.96 -15.12
N TRP A 143 -19.74 2.09 -14.63
CA TRP A 143 -18.91 3.01 -15.38
C TRP A 143 -17.57 2.36 -15.78
N LEU A 144 -16.86 1.75 -14.82
CA LEU A 144 -15.62 1.00 -15.07
C LEU A 144 -15.85 -0.08 -16.13
N LYS A 145 -16.92 -0.88 -16.03
CA LYS A 145 -17.24 -1.92 -17.01
C LYS A 145 -17.39 -1.36 -18.43
N LYS A 146 -18.00 -0.18 -18.57
CA LYS A 146 -18.23 0.47 -19.87
C LYS A 146 -16.96 1.12 -20.43
N HIS A 147 -16.15 1.74 -19.57
CA HIS A 147 -15.05 2.60 -20.00
C HIS A 147 -13.68 1.93 -20.00
N PHE A 148 -13.47 0.85 -19.25
CA PHE A 148 -12.17 0.16 -19.17
C PHE A 148 -11.60 -0.20 -20.56
N ILE A 149 -12.45 -0.73 -21.43
CA ILE A 149 -12.09 -1.15 -22.79
C ILE A 149 -11.61 0.01 -23.67
N ALA A 150 -12.02 1.25 -23.39
CA ALA A 150 -11.58 2.42 -24.13
C ALA A 150 -10.14 2.83 -23.78
N PHE A 151 -9.65 2.45 -22.60
CA PHE A 151 -8.29 2.72 -22.13
C PHE A 151 -7.37 1.50 -22.25
N ASP A 152 -7.93 0.29 -22.40
CA ASP A 152 -7.20 -0.94 -22.72
C ASP A 152 -6.98 -1.06 -24.24
N GLU A 153 -6.05 -0.26 -24.76
CA GLU A 153 -5.70 -0.24 -26.19
C GLU A 153 -5.23 -1.61 -26.69
N ALA A 154 -4.48 -2.34 -25.84
CA ALA A 154 -3.93 -3.65 -26.16
C ALA A 154 -4.97 -4.79 -26.08
N ARG A 155 -6.17 -4.52 -25.54
CA ARG A 155 -7.24 -5.51 -25.32
C ARG A 155 -6.76 -6.72 -24.51
N CYS A 156 -5.87 -6.48 -23.57
CA CYS A 156 -5.25 -7.52 -22.78
C CYS A 156 -5.96 -7.74 -21.42
N GLY A 157 -6.94 -6.90 -21.09
CA GLY A 157 -7.68 -6.96 -19.83
C GLY A 157 -7.02 -6.22 -18.67
N PHE A 158 -5.90 -5.51 -18.91
CA PHE A 158 -5.10 -4.82 -17.89
C PHE A 158 -4.79 -3.39 -18.31
N LEU A 159 -4.70 -2.49 -17.33
CA LEU A 159 -4.27 -1.10 -17.52
C LEU A 159 -2.97 -0.82 -16.77
N GLN A 160 -2.04 -0.17 -17.45
CA GLN A 160 -0.85 0.42 -16.82
C GLN A 160 -1.24 1.61 -15.95
N GLU A 161 -0.38 1.99 -15.00
CA GLU A 161 -0.70 3.02 -13.97
C GLU A 161 -1.29 4.30 -14.57
N ASN A 162 -0.60 4.89 -15.55
CA ASN A 162 -1.03 6.14 -16.17
C ASN A 162 -2.39 6.01 -16.86
N ALA A 163 -2.61 4.92 -17.61
CA ALA A 163 -3.88 4.68 -18.29
C ALA A 163 -5.05 4.47 -17.31
N ALA A 164 -4.78 3.76 -16.19
CA ALA A 164 -5.77 3.60 -15.13
C ALA A 164 -6.08 4.93 -14.44
N LEU A 165 -5.07 5.75 -14.17
CA LEU A 165 -5.25 7.08 -13.59
C LEU A 165 -6.04 8.00 -14.51
N ASP A 166 -5.68 8.07 -15.80
CA ASP A 166 -6.37 8.87 -16.81
C ASP A 166 -7.84 8.47 -16.93
N MET A 167 -8.12 7.16 -16.93
CA MET A 167 -9.48 6.64 -16.89
C MET A 167 -10.23 7.14 -15.65
N LEU A 168 -9.65 7.00 -14.46
CA LEU A 168 -10.33 7.43 -13.23
C LEU A 168 -10.53 8.94 -13.17
N GLN A 169 -9.63 9.73 -13.73
CA GLN A 169 -9.78 11.18 -13.82
C GLN A 169 -10.86 11.60 -14.83
N ALA A 170 -11.14 10.80 -15.85
CA ALA A 170 -12.24 11.02 -16.79
C ALA A 170 -13.63 10.86 -16.12
N TYR A 171 -13.72 10.20 -14.97
CA TYR A 171 -14.94 10.15 -14.16
C TYR A 171 -14.85 11.14 -12.99
N PRO A 172 -15.60 12.26 -13.01
CA PRO A 172 -15.39 13.39 -12.08
C PRO A 172 -15.41 13.07 -10.59
N THR A 173 -15.98 11.92 -10.18
CA THR A 173 -16.10 11.52 -8.78
C THR A 173 -15.37 10.22 -8.42
N ALA A 174 -14.61 9.61 -9.34
CA ALA A 174 -13.96 8.31 -9.09
C ALA A 174 -12.94 8.39 -7.95
N LEU A 175 -12.12 9.46 -7.97
CA LEU A 175 -11.07 9.68 -6.99
C LEU A 175 -11.50 10.58 -5.83
N THR A 176 -12.66 11.22 -5.90
CA THR A 176 -13.12 12.17 -4.87
C THR A 176 -13.24 11.51 -3.49
N HIS A 177 -13.66 10.24 -3.46
CA HIS A 177 -13.81 9.48 -2.23
C HIS A 177 -12.59 8.64 -1.87
N LEU A 178 -11.54 8.67 -2.70
CA LEU A 178 -10.32 7.93 -2.45
C LEU A 178 -9.52 8.60 -1.32
N LYS A 179 -9.39 7.87 -0.22
CA LYS A 179 -8.63 8.20 0.98
C LYS A 179 -7.83 6.99 1.40
N PHE A 180 -6.52 7.12 1.43
CA PHE A 180 -5.64 6.03 1.85
C PHE A 180 -6.04 5.48 3.23
N GLN A 181 -6.54 4.24 3.28
CA GLN A 181 -6.82 3.51 4.50
C GLN A 181 -5.65 2.57 4.83
N LEU A 182 -4.98 2.81 5.97
CA LEU A 182 -3.82 2.01 6.37
C LEU A 182 -4.18 0.54 6.64
N ALA A 183 -5.32 0.27 7.30
CA ALA A 183 -5.67 -1.11 7.67
C ALA A 183 -5.94 -2.02 6.44
N PRO A 184 -6.74 -1.61 5.43
CA PRO A 184 -6.87 -2.34 4.18
C PRO A 184 -5.55 -2.51 3.44
N PHE A 185 -4.72 -1.47 3.36
CA PHE A 185 -3.40 -1.56 2.74
C PHE A 185 -2.52 -2.65 3.36
N ILE A 186 -2.40 -2.66 4.69
CA ILE A 186 -1.63 -3.65 5.44
C ILE A 186 -2.18 -5.06 5.22
N LYS A 187 -3.50 -5.20 5.12
CA LYS A 187 -4.14 -6.48 4.80
C LYS A 187 -3.75 -6.96 3.39
N THR A 188 -3.85 -6.10 2.38
CA THR A 188 -3.52 -6.43 0.99
C THR A 188 -2.05 -6.81 0.83
N ILE A 189 -1.12 -6.11 1.50
CA ILE A 189 0.31 -6.48 1.53
C ILE A 189 0.49 -7.93 2.00
N LYS A 190 -0.16 -8.30 3.12
CA LYS A 190 -0.07 -9.66 3.66
C LYS A 190 -0.62 -10.70 2.69
N GLU A 191 -1.78 -10.43 2.11
CA GLU A 191 -2.43 -11.35 1.17
C GLU A 191 -1.57 -11.58 -0.08
N ASN A 192 -0.96 -10.53 -0.63
CA ASN A 192 -0.06 -10.66 -1.77
C ASN A 192 1.23 -11.40 -1.40
N GLY A 193 1.82 -11.11 -0.23
CA GLY A 193 2.99 -11.84 0.27
C GLY A 193 2.74 -13.35 0.35
N THR A 194 1.59 -13.76 0.88
CA THR A 194 1.17 -15.16 0.91
C THR A 194 1.00 -15.73 -0.51
N ARG A 195 0.34 -15.00 -1.41
CA ARG A 195 0.15 -15.44 -2.82
C ARG A 195 1.48 -15.71 -3.52
N TYR A 196 2.47 -14.83 -3.35
CA TYR A 196 3.80 -15.04 -3.94
C TYR A 196 4.51 -16.25 -3.35
N ALA A 197 4.41 -16.47 -2.03
CA ALA A 197 4.97 -17.64 -1.38
C ALA A 197 4.31 -18.95 -1.89
N ASP A 198 2.99 -18.94 -2.05
CA ASP A 198 2.23 -20.08 -2.58
C ASP A 198 2.59 -20.39 -4.03
N GLN A 199 2.74 -19.36 -4.88
CA GLN A 199 3.19 -19.51 -6.27
C GLN A 199 4.62 -20.06 -6.37
N ALA A 200 5.53 -19.56 -5.53
CA ALA A 200 6.91 -20.04 -5.46
C ALA A 200 6.96 -21.51 -5.02
N ALA A 201 6.16 -21.90 -4.01
CA ALA A 201 6.07 -23.27 -3.54
C ALA A 201 5.46 -24.22 -4.59
N ALA A 202 4.42 -23.76 -5.33
CA ALA A 202 3.81 -24.53 -6.40
C ALA A 202 4.75 -24.79 -7.58
N THR A 203 5.70 -23.87 -7.84
CA THR A 203 6.71 -24.00 -8.90
C THR A 203 7.85 -24.95 -8.50
N GLN A 204 8.00 -25.26 -7.21
CA GLN A 204 9.05 -26.14 -6.67
C GLN A 204 8.59 -27.59 -6.44
N LEU A 205 7.35 -27.94 -6.80
CA LEU A 205 6.91 -29.33 -6.79
C LEU A 205 7.60 -30.10 -7.94
N PRO A 206 8.36 -31.17 -7.64
CA PRO A 206 8.99 -31.98 -8.68
C PRO A 206 7.92 -32.80 -9.42
N ASP A 207 8.08 -32.91 -10.74
CA ASP A 207 7.43 -33.92 -11.58
C ASP A 207 7.77 -35.34 -11.10
#